data_AF-A0A925ZRB5-F1
#
_entry.id   AF-A0A925ZRB5-F1
#
_cell.length_a   1.000
_cell.length_b   1.000
_cell.length_c   1.000
_cell.angle_alpha   90.00
_cell.angle_beta   90.00
_cell.angle_gamma   90.00
#
_symmetry.space_group_name_H-M   'P 1'
#
loop_
_entity.id
_entity.type
_entity.pdbx_description
1 polymer ?
#
loop_
_entity_poly.entity_id
_entity_poly.type
_entity_poly.pdbx_seq_one_letter_code
_entity_poly.pdbx_strand_id
1 'polypeptide(L)'
;MHQRWALRDRQRLSRASDPRACVGPQEFPVDRIVRAGQRLAAAYTLAQSCRTLDISTRDYLLEMIEKIEKIAGGWPPRRLAELMPQRWKALRPVR
;
A
#
# COMPACT_ATOMS: atom_id res chain seq x y z
N MET A 1 -16.56 -22.73 43.87
CA MET A 1 -16.08 -21.43 43.37
C MET A 1 -15.60 -21.42 41.90
N HIS A 2 -15.63 -22.53 41.15
CA HIS A 2 -15.11 -22.60 39.77
C HIS A 2 -16.12 -22.30 38.64
N GLN A 3 -17.44 -22.39 38.88
CA GLN A 3 -18.43 -22.27 37.78
C GLN A 3 -18.74 -20.83 37.35
N ARG A 4 -18.34 -19.83 38.16
CA ARG A 4 -18.63 -18.42 37.92
C ARG A 4 -17.68 -17.77 36.90
N TRP A 5 -16.51 -18.37 36.66
CA TRP A 5 -15.55 -17.95 35.63
C TRP A 5 -15.96 -18.43 34.24
N ALA A 6 -16.39 -19.68 34.10
CA ALA A 6 -16.80 -20.26 32.81
C ALA A 6 -18.02 -19.57 32.17
N LEU A 7 -18.96 -19.07 32.98
CA LEU A 7 -20.12 -18.31 32.49
C LEU A 7 -19.76 -16.90 32.00
N ARG A 8 -18.71 -16.30 32.59
CA ARG A 8 -18.24 -14.96 32.22
C ARG A 8 -17.51 -14.98 30.87
N ASP A 9 -16.79 -16.06 30.56
CA ASP A 9 -16.15 -16.25 29.25
C ASP A 9 -17.16 -16.58 28.15
N ARG A 10 -18.20 -17.37 28.44
CA ARG A 10 -19.29 -17.62 27.46
C ARG A 10 -20.05 -16.36 27.06
N GLN A 11 -20.29 -15.43 27.99
CA GLN A 11 -20.93 -14.14 27.69
C GLN A 11 -20.00 -13.19 26.89
N ARG A 12 -18.69 -13.30 27.05
CA ARG A 12 -17.71 -12.52 26.29
C ARG A 12 -17.63 -12.98 24.83
N LEU A 13 -17.68 -14.30 24.60
CA LEU A 13 -17.62 -14.88 23.25
C LEU A 13 -18.89 -14.61 22.44
N SER A 14 -20.07 -14.59 23.06
CA SER A 14 -21.34 -14.35 22.37
C SER A 14 -21.54 -12.90 21.92
N ARG A 15 -20.84 -11.92 22.51
CA ARG A 15 -20.81 -10.53 22.01
C ARG A 15 -19.88 -10.32 20.81
N ALA A 16 -18.88 -11.18 20.63
CA ALA A 16 -17.96 -11.12 19.50
C ALA A 16 -18.54 -11.76 18.22
N SER A 17 -19.65 -12.51 18.35
CA SER A 17 -20.30 -13.22 17.25
C SER A 17 -21.52 -12.49 16.69
N ASP A 18 -21.82 -11.27 17.13
CA ASP A 18 -22.96 -10.50 16.62
C ASP A 18 -22.60 -9.89 15.26
N PRO A 19 -23.18 -10.36 14.14
CA PRO A 19 -22.93 -9.81 12.81
C PRO A 19 -23.43 -8.36 12.66
N ARG A 20 -24.20 -7.84 13.63
CA ARG A 20 -24.65 -6.44 13.68
C ARG A 20 -23.64 -5.50 14.34
N ALA A 21 -22.56 -6.03 14.93
CA ALA A 21 -21.44 -5.20 15.41
C ALA A 21 -20.58 -4.65 14.26
N CYS A 22 -20.80 -5.14 13.05
CA CYS A 22 -20.22 -4.62 11.83
C CYS A 22 -21.24 -3.70 11.15
N VAL A 23 -20.79 -2.52 10.71
CA VAL A 23 -21.55 -1.50 9.97
C VAL A 23 -22.29 -0.48 10.86
N GLY A 24 -21.53 0.27 11.66
CA GLY A 24 -21.79 1.72 11.74
C GLY A 24 -21.33 2.39 10.43
N PRO A 25 -21.81 3.60 10.07
CA PRO A 25 -21.28 4.34 8.93
C PRO A 25 -19.77 4.44 9.12
N GLN A 26 -19.00 3.83 8.22
CA GLN A 26 -17.56 4.00 8.25
C GLN A 26 -17.30 5.43 7.80
N GLU A 27 -17.29 6.36 8.75
CA GLU A 27 -16.92 7.73 8.50
C GLU A 27 -15.47 7.70 8.02
N PHE A 28 -15.27 7.80 6.69
CA PHE A 28 -13.95 8.03 6.13
C PHE A 28 -13.66 9.52 6.36
N PRO A 29 -12.83 9.90 7.34
CA PRO A 29 -12.48 11.30 7.51
C PRO A 29 -11.91 11.81 6.18
N VAL A 30 -12.30 13.01 5.77
CA VAL A 30 -11.91 13.61 4.48
C VAL A 30 -10.40 13.51 4.25
N ASP A 31 -9.60 13.66 5.32
CA ASP A 31 -8.14 13.48 5.31
C ASP A 31 -7.68 12.12 4.77
N ARG A 32 -8.41 11.04 5.08
CA ARG A 32 -8.11 9.70 4.60
C ARG A 32 -8.38 9.59 3.09
N ILE A 33 -9.47 10.18 2.61
CA ILE A 33 -9.81 10.21 1.18
C ILE A 33 -8.78 11.04 0.41
N VAL A 34 -8.38 12.21 0.94
CA VAL A 34 -7.35 13.07 0.34
C VAL A 34 -6.01 12.33 0.22
N ARG A 35 -5.56 11.67 1.31
CA ARG A 35 -4.32 10.87 1.28
C ARG A 35 -4.41 9.68 0.32
N ALA A 36 -5.57 9.04 0.21
CA ALA A 36 -5.78 7.97 -0.76
C ALA A 36 -5.72 8.51 -2.20
N GLY A 37 -6.37 9.65 -2.47
CA GLY A 37 -6.33 10.34 -3.76
C GLY A 37 -4.92 10.75 -4.16
N GLN A 38 -4.13 11.29 -3.24
CA GLN A 38 -2.72 11.64 -3.48
C GLN A 38 -1.88 10.42 -3.89
N ARG A 39 -2.05 9.27 -3.22
CA ARG A 39 -1.35 8.03 -3.57
C ARG A 39 -1.78 7.51 -4.94
N LEU A 40 -3.07 7.57 -5.25
CA LEU A 40 -3.60 7.13 -6.53
C LEU A 40 -3.12 8.02 -7.68
N ALA A 41 -3.12 9.34 -7.49
CA ALA A 41 -2.60 10.30 -8.46
C ALA A 41 -1.10 10.07 -8.74
N ALA A 42 -0.31 9.79 -7.68
CA ALA A 42 1.10 9.45 -7.82
C ALA A 42 1.31 8.15 -8.62
N ALA A 43 0.57 7.08 -8.28
CA ALA A 43 0.62 5.81 -9.00
C ALA A 43 0.20 5.96 -10.47
N TYR A 44 -0.85 6.72 -10.75
CA TYR A 44 -1.30 7.00 -12.11
C TYR A 44 -0.24 7.76 -12.91
N THR A 45 0.35 8.80 -12.32
CA THR A 45 1.43 9.59 -12.95
C THR A 45 2.63 8.73 -13.31
N LEU A 46 2.99 7.80 -12.42
CA LEU A 46 4.07 6.84 -12.64
C LEU A 46 3.74 5.91 -13.81
N ALA A 47 2.55 5.29 -13.80
CA ALA A 47 2.10 4.40 -14.86
C ALA A 47 1.97 5.11 -16.22
N GLN A 48 1.53 6.37 -16.21
CA GLN A 48 1.47 7.21 -17.41
C GLN A 48 2.87 7.51 -17.94
N SER A 49 3.82 7.82 -17.06
CA SER A 49 5.22 8.05 -17.44
C SER A 49 5.85 6.82 -18.09
N CYS A 50 5.57 5.62 -17.56
CA CYS A 50 6.02 4.36 -18.17
C CYS A 50 5.44 4.15 -19.57
N ARG A 51 4.15 4.44 -19.76
CA ARG A 51 3.50 4.37 -21.08
C ARG A 51 4.08 5.37 -22.07
N THR A 52 4.32 6.61 -21.67
CA THR A 52 4.96 7.64 -22.53
C THR A 52 6.38 7.24 -22.94
N LEU A 53 7.10 6.53 -22.08
CA LEU A 53 8.45 6.04 -22.35
C LEU A 53 8.49 4.68 -23.03
N ASP A 54 7.34 4.08 -23.37
CA ASP A 54 7.25 2.74 -23.96
C ASP A 54 8.03 1.68 -23.17
N ILE A 55 7.89 1.70 -21.84
CA ILE A 55 8.46 0.70 -20.94
C ILE A 55 7.34 -0.10 -20.25
N SER A 56 7.59 -1.39 -20.01
CA SER A 56 6.68 -2.24 -19.25
C SER A 56 6.55 -1.73 -17.81
N THR A 57 5.36 -1.21 -17.47
CA THR A 57 5.05 -0.73 -16.10
C THR A 57 5.27 -1.83 -15.07
N ARG A 58 4.92 -3.08 -15.40
CA ARG A 58 5.07 -4.22 -14.50
C ARG A 58 6.54 -4.48 -14.18
N ASP A 59 7.39 -4.57 -15.19
CA ASP A 59 8.80 -4.92 -15.00
C ASP A 59 9.56 -3.79 -14.30
N TYR A 60 9.22 -2.55 -14.63
CA TYR A 60 9.70 -1.38 -13.92
C TYR A 60 9.34 -1.43 -12.43
N LEU A 61 8.06 -1.70 -12.09
CA LEU A 61 7.60 -1.75 -10.71
C LEU A 61 8.25 -2.90 -9.92
N LEU A 62 8.33 -4.10 -10.50
CA LEU A 62 8.94 -5.26 -9.85
C LEU A 62 10.38 -4.98 -9.46
N GLU A 63 11.18 -4.46 -10.39
CA GLU A 63 12.57 -4.13 -10.10
C GLU A 63 12.72 -2.97 -9.13
N MET A 64 11.84 -1.96 -9.22
CA MET A 64 11.84 -0.85 -8.27
C MET A 64 11.57 -1.36 -6.84
N ILE A 65 10.58 -2.23 -6.66
CA ILE A 65 10.26 -2.85 -5.37
C ILE A 65 11.46 -3.66 -4.87
N GLU A 66 12.00 -4.53 -5.72
CA GLU A 66 13.17 -5.34 -5.39
C GLU A 66 14.39 -4.49 -4.98
N LYS A 67 14.64 -3.38 -5.68
CA LYS A 67 15.70 -2.41 -5.33
C LYS A 67 15.46 -1.74 -3.98
N ILE A 68 14.21 -1.38 -3.67
CA ILE A 68 13.86 -0.78 -2.38
C ILE A 68 14.03 -1.80 -1.25
N GLU A 69 13.58 -3.03 -1.44
CA GLU A 69 13.64 -4.11 -0.45
C GLU A 69 15.08 -4.58 -0.17
N LYS A 70 15.93 -4.62 -1.20
CA LYS A 70 17.34 -5.02 -1.04
C LYS A 70 18.19 -4.02 -0.25
N ILE A 71 17.79 -2.76 -0.15
CA ILE A 71 18.53 -1.78 0.65
C ILE A 71 18.04 -1.83 2.10
N ALA A 72 18.91 -2.30 2.99
CA ALA A 72 18.68 -2.23 4.42
C ALA A 72 18.48 -0.76 4.85
N GLY A 73 17.26 -0.41 5.27
CA GLY A 73 16.86 0.97 5.59
C GLY A 73 16.01 1.67 4.51
N GLY A 74 15.72 0.99 3.39
CA GLY A 74 14.94 1.51 2.29
C GLY A 74 15.71 2.47 1.38
N TRP A 75 15.10 2.86 0.26
CA TRP A 75 15.73 3.79 -0.66
C TRP A 75 15.75 5.21 -0.08
N PRO A 76 16.90 5.90 -0.06
CA PRO A 76 16.97 7.24 0.52
C PRO A 76 16.05 8.21 -0.26
N PRO A 77 15.16 8.96 0.43
CA PRO A 77 14.18 9.83 -0.23
C PRO A 77 14.82 10.85 -1.18
N ARG A 78 16.01 11.35 -0.83
CA ARG A 78 16.79 12.28 -1.65
C ARG A 78 17.21 11.71 -3.01
N ARG A 79 17.24 10.39 -3.16
CA ARG A 79 17.60 9.68 -4.40
C ARG A 79 16.39 9.04 -5.09
N LEU A 80 15.15 9.41 -4.72
CA LEU A 80 13.95 8.92 -5.42
C LEU A 80 13.97 9.27 -6.91
N ALA A 81 14.60 10.38 -7.30
CA ALA A 81 14.80 10.76 -8.69
C ALA A 81 15.59 9.73 -9.50
N GLU A 82 16.36 8.84 -8.86
CA GLU A 82 17.06 7.74 -9.53
C GLU A 82 16.16 6.58 -9.89
N LEU A 83 15.08 6.39 -9.14
CA LEU A 83 14.08 5.37 -9.43
C LEU A 83 13.11 5.82 -10.52
N MET A 84 13.19 7.07 -10.99
CA MET A 84 12.25 7.60 -11.97
C MET A 84 12.31 6.84 -13.30
N PRO A 85 11.16 6.63 -13.97
CA PRO A 85 11.06 5.88 -15.24
C PRO A 85 12.05 6.36 -16.31
N GLN A 86 12.28 7.68 -16.39
CA GLN A 86 13.19 8.30 -17.37
C GLN A 86 14.62 7.80 -17.18
N ARG A 87 15.09 7.76 -15.93
CA ARG A 87 16.46 7.35 -15.59
C ARG A 87 16.64 5.84 -15.70
N TRP A 88 15.60 5.09 -15.33
CA TRP A 88 15.58 3.64 -15.51
C TRP A 88 15.74 3.23 -16.98
N LYS A 89 15.03 3.89 -17.90
CA LYS A 89 15.17 3.66 -19.34
C LYS A 89 16.55 4.07 -19.86
N ALA A 90 17.09 5.20 -19.39
CA ALA A 90 18.43 5.66 -19.80
C ALA A 90 19.55 4.67 -19.46
N LEU A 91 19.43 3.92 -18.35
CA LEU A 91 20.38 2.87 -17.97
C LEU A 91 20.23 1.58 -18.82
N ARG A 92 19.20 1.51 -19.65
CA ARG A 92 18.83 0.34 -20.46
C ARG A 92 18.56 0.77 -21.90
N PRO A 93 19.60 1.18 -22.64
CA PRO A 93 19.44 1.45 -24.06
C PRO A 93 18.81 0.20 -24.71
N VAL A 94 17.67 0.40 -25.36
CA VAL A 94 17.02 -0.60 -26.19
C VAL A 94 18.06 -1.06 -27.20
N ARG A 95 18.35 -2.36 -27.20
CA ARG A 95 19.28 -2.99 -28.13
C ARG A 95 18.60 -3.25 -29.47
#